data_AF-A0A1C5S372-F1
#
_entry.id   AF-A0A1C5S372-F1
#
_cell.length_a   1.000
_cell.length_b   1.000
_cell.length_c   1.000
_cell.angle_alpha   90.00
_cell.angle_beta   90.00
_cell.angle_gamma   90.00
#
_symmetry.space_group_name_H-M   'P 1'
#
loop_
_entity.id
_entity.type
_entity.pdbx_description
1 polymer ?
#
loop_
_entity_poly.entity_id
_entity_poly.type
_entity_poly.pdbx_seq_one_letter_code
_entity_poly.pdbx_strand_id
1 'polypeptide(L)'
;MTLRRLSNDSAEKFHARKESFNILACAYFLVLPLTITINAAGNSFLKLLTIPIAGYFAVSWFFYREKLELNIVHLLSFAYLITVVMTLFADRSPVALQYVRGYFETIGLMFLITMRKYAENEIKAFEITQLTLLGVLITLGFIGADWYGDRNTMIIFGTTSDPNYFSGFFLLPMAVA
;
A
#
# COMPACT_ATOMS: atom_id res chain seq x y z
N MET A 1 21.59 6.60 -38.66
CA MET A 1 20.36 5.84 -38.31
C MET A 1 20.37 5.28 -36.87
N THR A 2 21.49 5.35 -36.15
CA THR A 2 21.75 4.67 -34.87
C THR A 2 21.31 5.44 -33.62
N LEU A 3 21.51 6.77 -33.58
CA LEU A 3 21.15 7.59 -32.41
C LEU A 3 19.63 7.73 -32.20
N ARG A 4 18.85 7.82 -33.29
CA ARG A 4 17.39 7.94 -33.24
C ARG A 4 16.71 6.65 -32.75
N ARG A 5 17.29 5.48 -33.09
CA ARG A 5 16.86 4.18 -32.55
C ARG A 5 17.19 4.05 -31.07
N LEU A 6 18.42 4.38 -30.65
CA LEU A 6 18.80 4.34 -29.23
C LEU A 6 17.96 5.28 -28.36
N SER A 7 17.62 6.47 -28.88
CA SER A 7 16.70 7.42 -28.23
C SER A 7 15.28 6.87 -28.10
N ASN A 8 14.75 6.25 -29.16
CA ASN A 8 13.40 5.67 -29.13
C ASN A 8 13.33 4.45 -28.20
N ASP A 9 14.32 3.57 -28.22
CA ASP A 9 14.39 2.40 -27.32
C ASP A 9 14.45 2.83 -25.85
N SER A 10 15.16 3.92 -25.54
CA SER A 10 15.23 4.46 -24.18
C SER A 10 13.88 5.04 -23.74
N ALA A 11 13.16 5.72 -24.64
CA ALA A 11 11.87 6.31 -24.36
C ALA A 11 10.78 5.24 -24.16
N GLU A 12 10.75 4.20 -25.00
CA GLU A 12 9.84 3.07 -24.85
C GLU A 12 10.06 2.31 -23.53
N LYS A 13 11.32 2.00 -23.19
CA LYS A 13 11.65 1.35 -21.92
C LYS A 13 11.25 2.17 -20.71
N PHE A 14 11.33 3.49 -20.80
CA PHE A 14 10.89 4.40 -19.74
C PHE A 14 9.36 4.41 -19.61
N HIS A 15 8.64 4.46 -20.73
CA HIS A 15 7.18 4.47 -20.75
C HIS A 15 6.57 3.16 -20.23
N ALA A 16 7.05 2.01 -20.72
CA ALA A 16 6.60 0.69 -20.29
C ALA A 16 6.85 0.44 -18.79
N ARG A 17 7.92 1.04 -18.24
CA ARG A 17 8.24 0.94 -16.80
C ARG A 17 7.32 1.81 -15.95
N LYS A 18 6.96 3.03 -16.39
CA LYS A 18 5.96 3.87 -15.71
C LYS A 18 4.60 3.17 -15.63
N GLU A 19 4.21 2.55 -16.74
CA GLU A 19 3.01 1.73 -16.81
C GLU A 19 3.09 0.53 -15.85
N SER A 20 4.22 -0.20 -15.85
CA SER A 20 4.45 -1.30 -14.90
C SER A 20 4.37 -0.85 -13.43
N PHE A 21 4.92 0.33 -13.11
CA PHE A 21 4.86 0.90 -11.77
C PHE A 21 3.43 1.19 -11.35
N ASN A 22 2.65 1.83 -12.23
CA ASN A 22 1.25 2.16 -11.98
C ASN A 22 0.40 0.89 -11.79
N ILE A 23 0.57 -0.11 -12.66
CA ILE A 23 -0.15 -1.39 -12.57
C ILE A 23 0.17 -2.10 -11.25
N LEU A 24 1.45 -2.16 -10.85
CA LEU A 24 1.85 -2.79 -9.59
C LEU A 24 1.28 -2.07 -8.37
N ALA A 25 1.26 -0.73 -8.38
CA ALA A 25 0.67 0.06 -7.31
C ALA A 25 -0.85 -0.17 -7.23
N CYS A 26 -1.55 -0.12 -8.37
CA CYS A 26 -2.99 -0.40 -8.42
C CYS A 26 -3.32 -1.83 -7.96
N ALA A 27 -2.55 -2.82 -8.43
CA ALA A 27 -2.70 -4.22 -8.02
C ALA A 27 -2.49 -4.39 -6.51
N TYR A 28 -1.47 -3.73 -5.95
CA TYR A 28 -1.22 -3.72 -4.50
C TYR A 28 -2.44 -3.21 -3.71
N PHE A 29 -3.10 -2.16 -4.19
CA PHE A 29 -4.29 -1.62 -3.53
C PHE A 29 -5.48 -2.56 -3.55
N LEU A 30 -5.72 -3.24 -4.67
CA LEU A 30 -6.80 -4.22 -4.77
C LEU A 30 -6.63 -5.40 -3.81
N VAL A 31 -5.38 -5.75 -3.49
CA VAL A 31 -5.06 -6.87 -2.58
C VAL A 31 -4.82 -6.43 -1.13
N LEU A 32 -4.99 -5.14 -0.79
CA LEU A 32 -4.92 -4.67 0.60
C LEU A 32 -5.73 -5.50 1.60
N PRO A 33 -6.95 -6.00 1.26
CA PRO A 33 -7.72 -6.84 2.19
C PRO A 33 -7.00 -8.13 2.62
N LEU A 34 -6.01 -8.62 1.85
CA LEU A 34 -5.17 -9.75 2.26
C LEU A 34 -4.30 -9.46 3.49
N THR A 35 -4.28 -8.22 3.97
CA THR A 35 -3.66 -7.89 5.25
C THR A 35 -4.43 -8.50 6.44
N ILE A 36 -5.73 -8.78 6.26
CA ILE A 36 -6.62 -9.36 7.28
C ILE A 36 -6.30 -10.84 7.47
N THR A 37 -6.04 -11.55 6.37
CA THR A 37 -5.68 -12.96 6.40
C THR A 37 -4.28 -13.10 6.98
N ILE A 38 -4.17 -13.73 8.15
CA ILE A 38 -2.90 -14.01 8.81
C ILE A 38 -2.56 -15.50 8.76
N ASN A 39 -1.27 -15.81 8.65
CA ASN A 39 -0.79 -17.19 8.81
C ASN A 39 -0.63 -17.57 10.29
N ALA A 40 -0.26 -18.83 10.56
CA ALA A 40 -0.04 -19.33 11.92
C ALA A 40 1.03 -18.57 12.72
N ALA A 41 1.91 -17.81 12.06
CA ALA A 41 2.91 -16.95 12.68
C ALA A 41 2.44 -15.49 12.86
N GLY A 42 1.14 -15.21 12.66
CA GLY A 42 0.55 -13.88 12.78
C GLY A 42 0.94 -12.91 11.65
N ASN A 43 1.59 -13.39 10.59
CA ASN A 43 1.97 -12.54 9.46
C ASN A 43 0.85 -12.48 8.44
N SER A 44 0.54 -11.27 7.99
CA SER A 44 -0.45 -11.09 6.94
C SER A 44 0.04 -11.61 5.59
N PHE A 45 -0.89 -12.14 4.78
CA PHE A 45 -0.58 -12.64 3.45
C PHE A 45 -0.09 -11.54 2.51
N LEU A 46 -0.55 -10.30 2.74
CA LEU A 46 -0.09 -9.12 2.00
C LEU A 46 1.42 -8.88 2.11
N LYS A 47 2.08 -9.32 3.20
CA LYS A 47 3.54 -9.17 3.34
C LYS A 47 4.33 -9.88 2.24
N LEU A 48 3.80 -10.99 1.71
CA LEU A 48 4.42 -11.73 0.61
C LEU A 48 4.55 -10.89 -0.66
N LEU A 49 3.64 -9.93 -0.86
CA LEU A 49 3.63 -9.01 -2.00
C LEU A 49 4.31 -7.68 -1.65
N THR A 50 4.15 -7.21 -0.41
CA THR A 50 4.68 -5.91 0.04
C THR A 50 6.19 -5.82 -0.13
N ILE A 51 6.94 -6.85 0.31
CA ILE A 51 8.41 -6.86 0.24
C ILE A 51 8.94 -6.80 -1.20
N PRO A 52 8.53 -7.69 -2.14
CA PRO A 52 9.05 -7.65 -3.51
C PRO A 52 8.63 -6.38 -4.25
N ILE A 53 7.42 -5.86 -4.04
CA ILE A 53 6.95 -4.62 -4.66
C ILE A 53 7.74 -3.42 -4.13
N ALA A 54 7.95 -3.33 -2.82
CA ALA A 54 8.78 -2.29 -2.21
C ALA A 54 10.22 -2.35 -2.72
N GLY A 55 10.80 -3.56 -2.85
CA GLY A 55 12.12 -3.75 -3.43
C GLY A 55 12.20 -3.26 -4.87
N TYR A 56 11.20 -3.60 -5.71
CA TYR A 56 11.12 -3.14 -7.09
C TYR A 56 11.04 -1.61 -7.18
N PHE A 57 10.22 -0.96 -6.34
CA PHE A 57 10.10 0.50 -6.32
C PHE A 57 11.37 1.18 -5.79
N ALA A 58 11.98 0.67 -4.72
CA ALA A 58 13.23 1.22 -4.18
C ALA A 58 14.40 1.12 -5.19
N VAL A 59 14.53 -0.01 -5.90
CA VAL A 59 15.51 -0.17 -6.97
C VAL A 59 15.21 0.78 -8.13
N SER A 60 13.95 0.80 -8.60
CA SER A 60 13.54 1.71 -9.68
C SER A 60 13.77 3.17 -9.30
N TRP A 61 13.62 3.53 -8.03
CA TRP A 61 13.94 4.86 -7.54
C TRP A 61 15.45 5.17 -7.64
N PHE A 62 16.30 4.31 -7.08
CA PHE A 62 17.74 4.53 -6.99
C PHE A 62 18.40 4.71 -8.35
N PHE A 63 17.96 3.94 -9.35
CA PHE A 63 18.55 3.99 -10.69
C PHE A 63 18.09 5.17 -11.55
N TYR A 64 16.89 5.70 -11.32
CA TYR A 64 16.27 6.68 -12.22
C TYR A 64 16.23 8.11 -11.67
N ARG A 65 16.57 8.30 -10.38
CA ARG A 65 16.70 9.62 -9.73
C ARG A 65 15.56 10.58 -10.09
N GLU A 66 14.33 10.09 -10.09
CA GLU A 66 13.18 10.97 -10.29
C GLU A 66 13.17 12.03 -9.16
N LYS A 67 12.63 13.22 -9.44
CA LYS A 67 12.55 14.28 -8.43
C LYS A 67 11.66 13.80 -7.28
N LEU A 68 12.16 13.94 -6.05
CA LEU A 68 11.39 13.71 -4.83
C LEU A 68 10.29 14.77 -4.71
N GLU A 69 9.03 14.37 -4.79
CA GLU A 69 7.90 15.22 -4.42
C GLU A 69 7.32 14.70 -3.11
N LEU A 70 7.59 15.41 -2.02
CA LEU A 70 7.01 15.13 -0.70
C LEU A 70 5.84 16.09 -0.47
N ASN A 71 4.76 15.56 0.08
CA ASN A 71 3.56 16.32 0.42
C ASN A 71 3.21 16.17 1.92
N ILE A 72 2.13 16.81 2.34
CA ILE A 72 1.67 16.78 3.74
C ILE A 72 1.30 15.37 4.22
N VAL A 73 0.86 14.48 3.32
CA VAL A 73 0.55 13.09 3.69
C VAL A 73 1.82 12.34 4.10
N HIS A 74 2.95 12.58 3.43
CA HIS A 74 4.24 12.03 3.83
C HIS A 74 4.64 12.53 5.23
N LEU A 75 4.48 13.84 5.50
CA LEU A 75 4.78 14.40 6.82
C LEU A 75 3.91 13.78 7.93
N LEU A 76 2.59 13.69 7.70
CA LEU A 76 1.66 13.11 8.67
C LEU A 76 1.90 11.61 8.89
N SER A 77 2.22 10.88 7.82
CA SER A 77 2.56 9.45 7.88
C SER A 77 3.86 9.22 8.66
N PHE A 78 4.85 10.10 8.50
CA PHE A 78 6.08 10.06 9.30
C PHE A 78 5.80 10.35 10.78
N ALA A 79 5.00 11.38 11.08
CA ALA A 79 4.60 11.68 12.45
C ALA A 79 3.83 10.51 13.09
N TYR A 80 2.92 9.88 12.34
CA TYR A 80 2.21 8.68 12.77
C TYR A 80 3.18 7.53 13.09
N LEU A 81 4.19 7.27 12.24
CA LEU A 81 5.20 6.25 12.51
C LEU A 81 5.96 6.50 13.83
N ILE A 82 6.24 7.77 14.17
CA ILE A 82 6.84 8.10 15.47
C ILE A 82 5.91 7.66 16.60
N THR A 83 4.61 7.95 16.52
CA THR A 83 3.65 7.53 17.56
C THR A 83 3.57 6.00 17.68
N VAL A 84 3.63 5.29 16.55
CA VAL A 84 3.65 3.82 16.52
C VAL A 84 4.92 3.27 17.19
N VAL A 85 6.09 3.83 16.90
CA VAL A 85 7.34 3.44 17.59
C VAL A 85 7.27 3.73 19.08
N MET A 86 6.66 4.86 19.47
CA MET A 86 6.53 5.24 20.87
C MET A 86 5.70 4.24 21.68
N THR A 87 4.77 3.50 21.04
CA THR A 87 4.03 2.42 21.71
C THR A 87 4.95 1.33 22.26
N LEU A 88 6.15 1.13 21.68
CA LEU A 88 7.14 0.16 22.18
C LEU A 88 7.77 0.55 23.51
N PHE A 89 7.62 1.80 23.96
CA PHE A 89 7.98 2.16 25.34
C PHE A 89 6.98 1.60 26.35
N ALA A 90 5.71 1.42 25.95
CA ALA A 90 4.66 0.87 26.80
C ALA A 90 4.56 -0.66 26.70
N ASP A 91 4.70 -1.23 25.50
CA ASP A 91 4.66 -2.69 25.28
C ASP A 91 5.80 -3.15 24.36
N ARG A 92 6.67 -4.02 24.87
CA ARG A 92 7.80 -4.62 24.13
C ARG A 92 7.55 -6.08 23.73
N SER A 93 6.30 -6.53 23.79
CA SER A 93 5.94 -7.88 23.41
C SER A 93 6.39 -8.19 21.97
N PRO A 94 6.70 -9.46 21.65
CA PRO A 94 7.01 -9.87 20.28
C PRO A 94 5.91 -9.49 19.28
N VAL A 95 4.66 -9.49 19.75
CA VAL A 95 3.47 -9.10 18.99
C VAL A 95 3.49 -7.61 18.66
N ALA A 96 3.76 -6.74 19.65
CA ALA A 96 3.89 -5.30 19.42
C ALA A 96 4.99 -4.98 18.41
N LEU A 97 6.16 -5.62 18.53
CA LEU A 97 7.26 -5.49 17.57
C LEU A 97 6.85 -5.90 16.15
N GLN A 98 6.07 -6.98 16.01
CA GLN A 98 5.57 -7.44 14.72
C GLN A 98 4.62 -6.42 14.06
N TYR A 99 3.75 -5.78 14.85
CA TYR A 99 2.87 -4.72 14.37
C TYR A 99 3.64 -3.48 13.94
N VAL A 100 4.57 -3.00 14.77
CA VAL A 100 5.41 -1.83 14.41
C VAL A 100 6.15 -2.06 13.11
N ARG A 101 6.77 -3.24 12.95
CA ARG A 101 7.42 -3.63 11.70
C ARG A 101 6.44 -3.61 10.52
N GLY A 102 5.22 -4.13 10.70
CA GLY A 102 4.17 -4.09 9.68
C GLY A 102 3.82 -2.67 9.25
N TYR A 103 3.70 -1.73 10.20
CA TYR A 103 3.44 -0.32 9.89
C TYR A 103 4.58 0.30 9.07
N PHE A 104 5.84 0.02 9.40
CA PHE A 104 6.97 0.47 8.59
C PHE A 104 6.95 -0.09 7.17
N GLU A 105 6.64 -1.38 7.01
CA GLU A 105 6.56 -2.03 5.70
C GLU A 105 5.46 -1.40 4.84
N THR A 106 4.25 -1.21 5.39
CA THR A 106 3.11 -0.64 4.66
C THR A 106 3.30 0.86 4.37
N ILE A 107 3.69 1.65 5.37
CA ILE A 107 3.89 3.10 5.19
C ILE A 107 5.11 3.37 4.30
N GLY A 108 6.19 2.60 4.46
CA GLY A 108 7.36 2.71 3.59
C GLY A 108 7.02 2.42 2.13
N LEU A 109 6.21 1.40 1.86
CA LEU A 109 5.71 1.15 0.50
C LEU A 109 4.80 2.29 0.01
N MET A 110 3.91 2.81 0.86
CA MET A 110 3.06 3.94 0.51
C MET A 110 3.90 5.15 0.08
N PHE A 111 4.93 5.49 0.86
CA PHE A 111 5.89 6.54 0.51
C PHE A 111 6.50 6.30 -0.87
N LEU A 112 7.01 5.09 -1.14
CA LEU A 112 7.62 4.78 -2.43
C LEU A 112 6.64 4.95 -3.61
N ILE A 113 5.37 4.65 -3.40
CA ILE A 113 4.31 4.87 -4.40
C ILE A 113 4.07 6.39 -4.55
N THR A 114 3.87 7.11 -3.47
CA THR A 114 3.38 8.51 -3.49
C THR A 114 4.46 9.56 -3.70
N MET A 115 5.75 9.20 -3.62
CA MET A 115 6.88 10.10 -3.90
C MET A 115 7.04 10.42 -5.39
N ARG A 116 6.37 9.65 -6.26
CA ARG A 116 6.36 9.85 -7.71
C ARG A 116 5.22 10.78 -8.11
N LYS A 117 5.50 11.68 -9.05
CA LYS A 117 4.46 12.46 -9.73
C LYS A 117 3.76 11.62 -10.81
N TYR A 118 2.47 11.46 -10.66
CA TYR A 118 1.62 10.71 -11.59
C TYR A 118 1.01 11.64 -12.64
N ALA A 119 0.88 11.12 -13.87
CA ALA A 119 0.14 11.79 -14.93
C ALA A 119 -1.37 11.61 -14.73
N GLU A 120 -2.18 12.49 -15.31
CA GLU A 120 -3.64 12.53 -15.10
C GLU A 120 -4.34 11.18 -15.43
N ASN A 121 -3.85 10.46 -16.44
CA ASN A 121 -4.33 9.13 -16.79
C ASN A 121 -4.00 8.07 -15.71
N GLU A 122 -2.84 8.17 -15.07
CA GLU A 122 -2.44 7.29 -13.97
C GLU A 122 -3.28 7.60 -12.72
N ILE A 123 -3.56 8.88 -12.45
CA ILE A 123 -4.45 9.31 -11.35
C ILE A 123 -5.86 8.73 -11.53
N LYS A 124 -6.43 8.82 -12.74
CA LYS A 124 -7.73 8.20 -13.06
C LYS A 124 -7.73 6.69 -12.80
N ALA A 125 -6.62 6.00 -13.10
CA ALA A 125 -6.49 4.58 -12.80
C ALA A 125 -6.50 4.31 -11.29
N PHE A 126 -5.85 5.15 -10.47
CA PHE A 126 -5.94 5.05 -9.01
C PHE A 126 -7.34 5.30 -8.47
N GLU A 127 -8.06 6.30 -8.99
CA GLU A 127 -9.45 6.58 -8.61
C GLU A 127 -10.35 5.37 -8.89
N ILE A 128 -10.25 4.78 -10.09
CA ILE A 128 -11.00 3.56 -10.45
C ILE A 128 -10.60 2.39 -9.55
N THR A 129 -9.31 2.26 -9.23
CA THR A 129 -8.81 1.22 -8.32
C THR A 129 -9.38 1.36 -6.92
N GLN A 130 -9.47 2.59 -6.40
CA GLN A 130 -10.04 2.88 -5.08
C GLN A 130 -11.56 2.64 -5.05
N LEU A 131 -12.28 2.99 -6.11
CA LEU A 131 -13.70 2.65 -6.25
C LEU A 131 -13.92 1.13 -6.32
N THR A 132 -13.05 0.41 -7.03
CA THR A 132 -13.08 -1.05 -7.10
C THR A 132 -12.79 -1.67 -5.73
N LEU A 133 -11.78 -1.16 -5.02
CA LEU A 133 -11.45 -1.57 -3.66
C LEU A 133 -12.63 -1.33 -2.71
N LEU A 134 -13.33 -0.19 -2.83
CA LEU A 134 -14.56 0.07 -2.07
C LEU A 134 -15.62 -1.00 -2.33
N GLY A 135 -15.86 -1.35 -3.60
CA GLY A 135 -16.76 -2.43 -3.97
C GLY A 135 -16.38 -3.75 -3.30
N VAL A 136 -15.10 -4.13 -3.36
CA VAL A 136 -14.57 -5.34 -2.71
C VAL A 136 -14.80 -5.31 -1.21
N LEU A 137 -14.50 -4.19 -0.53
CA LEU A 137 -14.64 -4.05 0.91
C LEU A 137 -16.11 -4.09 1.36
N ILE A 138 -17.02 -3.50 0.59
CA ILE A 138 -18.47 -3.60 0.85
C ILE A 138 -18.92 -5.05 0.74
N THR A 139 -18.51 -5.76 -0.32
CA THR A 139 -18.83 -7.18 -0.49
C THR A 139 -18.28 -8.04 0.65
N LEU A 140 -17.02 -7.84 1.03
CA LEU A 140 -16.41 -8.51 2.17
C LEU A 140 -17.15 -8.20 3.48
N GLY A 141 -17.59 -6.94 3.65
CA GLY A 141 -18.41 -6.52 4.78
C GLY A 141 -19.72 -7.28 4.89
N PHE A 142 -20.44 -7.45 3.78
CA PHE A 142 -21.70 -8.20 3.78
C PHE A 142 -21.51 -9.71 4.00
N ILE A 143 -20.44 -10.30 3.46
CA ILE A 143 -20.19 -11.75 3.57
C ILE A 143 -19.60 -12.12 4.93
N GLY A 144 -18.72 -11.26 5.47
CA GLY A 144 -17.97 -11.54 6.68
C GLY A 144 -18.57 -10.96 7.95
N ALA A 145 -19.65 -10.19 7.90
CA ALA A 145 -20.23 -9.56 9.09
C ALA A 145 -20.57 -10.60 10.18
N ASP A 146 -20.08 -10.37 11.39
CA ASP A 146 -20.30 -11.24 12.54
C ASP A 146 -20.32 -10.45 13.86
N TRP A 147 -20.80 -11.07 14.93
CA TRP A 147 -20.87 -10.45 16.26
C TRP A 147 -19.97 -11.19 17.24
N TYR A 148 -19.02 -10.46 17.83
CA TYR A 148 -18.21 -10.96 18.93
C TYR A 148 -18.59 -10.22 20.23
N GLY A 149 -19.43 -10.86 21.03
CA GLY A 149 -20.10 -10.19 22.16
C GLY A 149 -21.00 -9.06 21.66
N ASP A 150 -20.87 -7.87 22.23
CA ASP A 150 -21.64 -6.68 21.84
C ASP A 150 -20.97 -5.84 20.73
N ARG A 151 -19.86 -6.33 20.16
CA ARG A 151 -19.10 -5.61 19.12
C ARG A 151 -19.36 -6.23 17.75
N ASN A 152 -19.64 -5.35 16.79
CA ASN A 152 -19.66 -5.73 15.38
C ASN A 152 -18.24 -6.07 14.93
N THR A 153 -18.07 -7.26 14.38
CA THR A 153 -16.80 -7.80 13.89
C THR A 153 -16.98 -8.33 12.47
N MET A 154 -15.88 -8.76 11.88
CA MET A 154 -15.91 -9.38 10.57
C MET A 154 -15.00 -10.60 10.53
N ILE A 155 -15.51 -11.75 10.11
CA ILE A 155 -14.70 -12.94 9.85
C ILE A 155 -14.44 -13.02 8.35
N ILE A 156 -13.18 -12.88 7.97
CA ILE A 156 -12.75 -12.99 6.58
C ILE A 156 -11.64 -14.02 6.51
N PHE A 157 -11.81 -15.02 5.64
CA PHE A 157 -10.85 -16.11 5.45
C PHE A 157 -10.43 -16.79 6.76
N GLY A 158 -11.38 -16.94 7.70
CA GLY A 158 -11.16 -17.58 9.01
C GLY A 158 -10.46 -16.71 10.05
N THR A 159 -10.22 -15.42 9.76
CA THR A 159 -9.64 -14.46 10.72
C THR A 159 -10.68 -13.40 11.10
N THR A 160 -10.81 -13.13 12.41
CA THR A 160 -11.66 -12.06 12.93
C THR A 160 -10.94 -10.70 12.83
N SER A 161 -11.62 -9.69 12.31
CA SER A 161 -11.13 -8.33 12.14
C SER A 161 -12.18 -7.31 12.59
N ASP A 162 -11.71 -6.13 13.00
CA ASP A 162 -12.56 -4.96 13.22
C ASP A 162 -12.95 -4.35 11.85
N PRO A 163 -14.24 -4.10 11.56
CA PRO A 163 -14.67 -3.47 10.31
C PRO A 163 -14.10 -2.07 10.09
N ASN A 164 -13.81 -1.32 11.16
CA ASN A 164 -13.25 0.02 11.08
C ASN A 164 -11.85 0.04 10.44
N TYR A 165 -11.17 -1.10 10.47
CA TYR A 165 -9.87 -1.27 9.84
C TYR A 165 -9.89 -0.96 8.33
N PHE A 166 -11.05 -1.09 7.66
CA PHE A 166 -11.19 -0.83 6.23
C PHE A 166 -11.08 0.65 5.87
N SER A 167 -11.41 1.55 6.81
CA SER A 167 -11.28 2.99 6.60
C SER A 167 -9.84 3.41 6.29
N GLY A 168 -8.86 2.70 6.87
CA GLY A 168 -7.43 2.97 6.66
C GLY A 168 -6.94 2.67 5.25
N PHE A 169 -7.71 1.96 4.42
CA PHE A 169 -7.32 1.62 3.06
C PHE A 169 -7.53 2.74 2.04
N PHE A 170 -8.27 3.79 2.39
CA PHE A 170 -8.70 4.86 1.48
C PHE A 170 -7.81 6.11 1.48
N LEU A 171 -6.53 5.99 1.84
CA LEU A 171 -5.65 7.15 2.04
C LEU A 171 -5.08 7.77 0.75
N LEU A 172 -5.13 7.05 -0.38
CA LEU A 172 -4.34 7.39 -1.57
C LEU A 172 -4.80 8.51 -2.49
N PRO A 173 -6.10 8.75 -2.71
CA PRO A 173 -6.50 9.87 -3.55
C PRO A 173 -5.91 11.19 -3.05
N MET A 174 -5.68 11.32 -1.74
CA MET A 174 -5.06 12.50 -1.13
C MET A 174 -3.53 12.51 -1.16
N ALA A 175 -2.90 11.36 -1.34
CA ALA A 175 -1.44 11.24 -1.33
C ALA A 175 -0.83 11.41 -2.73
N VAL A 176 -1.63 11.17 -3.77
CA VAL A 176 -1.26 11.26 -5.20
C VAL A 176 -1.69 12.59 -5.83
N ALA A 177 -2.71 13.25 -5.28
CA ALA A 177 -3.13 14.61 -5.65
C ALA A 177 -2.21 15.69 -5.06
#